data_AF-A0A0V0S9S7-F1
#
_entry.id   AF-A0A0V0S9S7-F1
#
_cell.length_a   1.000
_cell.length_b   1.000
_cell.length_c   1.000
_cell.angle_alpha   90.00
_cell.angle_beta   90.00
_cell.angle_gamma   90.00
#
_symmetry.space_group_name_H-M   'P 1'
#
loop_
_entity.id
_entity.type
_entity.pdbx_description
1 polymer ?
#
loop_
_entity_poly.entity_id
_entity_poly.type
_entity_poly.pdbx_seq_one_letter_code
_entity_poly.pdbx_strand_id
1 'polypeptide(L)'
;MSYSKRYLITCIRWILVLWANFPNISQATSKCQNAAGAGDVDWAILYKAPAQTNGKILFAGAVGGNWAGSPQSVTLNNGHSFAKALEHVIGADVNNKFISYNNIPPDVPKVKTKSNSKGVLMMDTSNTDAASWIVHTVPGFPKARTGYLFPPAEVQKGHLLICLTIKEDQIDTIAMTLRIATPLIYYNDIPDTQMNSRPNLRKLVFGESRILPPLAVIKDTSTATAPGLKVTIYSKGEKSRYEIYRKILLKKLKSTVKVWTARDSKLKSDCRISGRNIRLVTSPISVNGDQSTLENDVSQWLVTETGNKFCAVDKPYQKSQAMEPAMAVCIDDATISARFKEIAQNRFPKLAISPPLGAVDGCKRALENCIGVGCTGGALHDSPITSQLTQRLHRSLGYVITTVSKIRSISCNDRLFSQMYEQNDEEFNRLLMHTGVRWLLKGVCLNRFCDVFETILEFFDNKEPSLRELGKESNMIKSRRDLPYHNSHQLRA
;
A
#
# COMPACT_ATOMS: atom_id res chain seq x y z
N MET A 1 9.28 -31.54 -61.04
CA MET A 1 9.17 -31.56 -59.55
C MET A 1 8.33 -32.78 -59.19
N SER A 2 8.95 -33.80 -58.58
CA SER A 2 8.37 -35.14 -58.34
C SER A 2 7.02 -35.08 -57.61
N TYR A 3 6.09 -35.99 -57.95
CA TYR A 3 4.75 -36.12 -57.35
C TYR A 3 4.78 -36.09 -55.81
N SER A 4 5.84 -36.63 -55.21
CA SER A 4 6.09 -36.63 -53.77
C SER A 4 6.22 -35.21 -53.16
N LYS A 5 6.86 -34.26 -53.87
CA LYS A 5 7.01 -32.88 -53.40
C LYS A 5 5.68 -32.11 -53.39
N ARG A 6 4.79 -32.38 -54.35
CA ARG A 6 3.45 -31.75 -54.40
C ARG A 6 2.53 -32.29 -53.31
N TYR A 7 2.64 -33.57 -52.98
CA TYR A 7 1.87 -34.17 -51.89
C TYR A 7 2.30 -33.60 -50.53
N LEU A 8 3.61 -33.47 -50.29
CA LEU A 8 4.16 -32.91 -49.05
C LEU A 8 3.73 -31.46 -48.81
N ILE A 9 3.75 -30.60 -49.85
CA ILE A 9 3.32 -29.20 -49.74
C ILE A 9 1.82 -29.10 -49.45
N THR A 10 1.02 -29.96 -50.05
CA THR A 10 -0.43 -30.02 -49.81
C THR A 10 -0.72 -30.46 -48.37
N CYS A 11 -0.02 -31.48 -47.85
CA CYS A 11 -0.13 -31.91 -46.45
C CYS A 11 0.28 -30.82 -45.46
N ILE A 12 1.38 -30.09 -45.70
CA ILE A 12 1.81 -28.98 -44.83
C ILE A 12 0.78 -27.84 -44.83
N ARG A 13 0.19 -27.52 -45.98
CA ARG A 13 -0.91 -26.54 -46.08
C ARG A 13 -2.13 -26.97 -45.27
N TRP A 14 -2.54 -28.24 -45.35
CA TRP A 14 -3.65 -28.76 -44.56
C TRP A 14 -3.34 -28.77 -43.06
N ILE A 15 -2.11 -29.08 -42.65
CA ILE A 15 -1.68 -29.00 -41.24
C ILE A 15 -1.73 -27.55 -40.73
N LEU A 16 -1.26 -26.57 -41.51
CA LEU A 16 -1.32 -25.15 -41.14
C LEU A 16 -2.76 -24.61 -41.11
N VAL A 17 -3.61 -25.04 -42.04
CA VAL A 17 -5.05 -24.70 -42.04
C VAL A 17 -5.74 -25.33 -40.85
N LEU A 18 -5.42 -26.58 -40.49
CA LEU A 18 -5.94 -27.24 -39.30
C LEU A 18 -5.45 -26.52 -38.02
N TRP A 19 -4.18 -26.14 -37.92
CA TRP A 19 -3.67 -25.32 -36.80
C TRP A 19 -4.31 -23.94 -36.68
N ALA A 20 -4.72 -23.32 -37.79
CA ALA A 20 -5.39 -22.03 -37.80
C ALA A 20 -6.91 -22.11 -37.56
N ASN A 21 -7.54 -23.27 -37.82
CA ASN A 21 -9.00 -23.46 -37.77
C ASN A 21 -9.47 -24.42 -36.68
N PHE A 22 -8.57 -25.12 -35.97
CA PHE A 22 -8.94 -25.65 -34.67
C PHE A 22 -9.09 -24.44 -33.74
N PRO A 23 -10.30 -24.11 -33.25
CA PRO A 23 -10.37 -23.34 -32.01
C PRO A 23 -9.47 -24.11 -31.04
N ASN A 24 -8.50 -23.42 -30.42
CA ASN A 24 -7.86 -23.95 -29.22
C ASN A 24 -9.00 -24.52 -28.40
N ILE A 25 -9.04 -25.85 -28.21
CA ILE A 25 -10.00 -26.46 -27.31
C ILE A 25 -9.79 -25.69 -26.02
N SER A 26 -10.77 -24.86 -25.65
CA SER A 26 -10.65 -23.98 -24.51
C SER A 26 -10.61 -24.90 -23.30
N GLN A 27 -9.40 -25.31 -22.91
CA GLN A 27 -9.19 -26.00 -21.66
C GLN A 27 -9.74 -25.08 -20.57
N ALA A 28 -10.41 -25.67 -19.59
CA ALA A 28 -11.01 -24.91 -18.52
C ALA A 28 -9.94 -24.01 -17.86
N THR A 29 -10.17 -22.71 -17.82
CA THR A 29 -9.21 -21.73 -17.28
C THR A 29 -9.25 -21.73 -15.75
N SER A 30 -8.65 -22.73 -15.11
CA SER A 30 -8.48 -22.76 -13.65
C SER A 30 -7.20 -22.06 -13.19
N LYS A 31 -6.47 -21.39 -14.09
CA LYS A 31 -5.17 -20.77 -13.83
C LYS A 31 -5.19 -19.27 -14.08
N CYS A 32 -4.29 -18.56 -13.42
CA CYS A 32 -4.06 -17.14 -13.66
C CYS A 32 -3.56 -16.90 -15.08
N GLN A 33 -3.80 -15.70 -15.59
CA GLN A 33 -3.53 -15.36 -16.98
C GLN A 33 -2.59 -14.17 -17.11
N ASN A 34 -1.81 -14.14 -18.18
CA ASN A 34 -0.98 -12.98 -18.54
C ASN A 34 -1.84 -11.72 -18.79
N ALA A 35 -1.19 -10.59 -19.02
CA ALA A 35 -1.87 -9.30 -19.18
C ALA A 35 -3.04 -9.33 -20.18
N ALA A 36 -2.87 -9.98 -21.34
CA ALA A 36 -3.88 -10.04 -22.39
C ALA A 36 -4.96 -11.13 -22.19
N GLY A 37 -4.82 -12.00 -21.18
CA GLY A 37 -5.71 -13.15 -21.03
C GLY A 37 -5.47 -14.24 -22.09
N ALA A 38 -4.24 -14.37 -22.59
CA ALA A 38 -3.90 -15.24 -23.72
C ALA A 38 -2.93 -16.37 -23.37
N GLY A 39 -2.61 -16.56 -22.09
CA GLY A 39 -1.68 -17.58 -21.67
C GLY A 39 -1.58 -17.69 -20.15
N ASP A 40 -1.46 -18.91 -19.68
CA ASP A 40 -1.35 -19.24 -18.26
C ASP A 40 -0.09 -18.63 -17.66
N VAL A 41 -0.23 -18.10 -16.45
CA VAL A 41 0.86 -17.59 -15.63
C VAL A 41 0.71 -18.12 -14.21
N ASP A 42 1.82 -18.17 -13.50
CA ASP A 42 1.85 -18.68 -12.13
C ASP A 42 1.16 -17.72 -11.13
N TRP A 43 1.17 -16.42 -11.43
CA TRP A 43 0.51 -15.38 -10.65
C TRP A 43 0.29 -14.11 -11.46
N ALA A 44 -0.69 -13.31 -11.06
CA ALA A 44 -0.94 -11.97 -11.59
C ALA A 44 -1.48 -11.04 -10.49
N ILE A 45 -1.06 -9.78 -10.50
CA ILE A 45 -1.51 -8.73 -9.58
C ILE A 45 -1.95 -7.54 -10.42
N LEU A 46 -3.21 -7.14 -10.30
CA LEU A 46 -3.76 -5.96 -10.96
C LEU A 46 -4.11 -4.89 -9.91
N TYR A 47 -3.62 -3.69 -10.14
CA TYR A 47 -3.97 -2.49 -9.41
C TYR A 47 -4.79 -1.59 -10.32
N LYS A 48 -6.06 -1.35 -9.98
CA LYS A 48 -6.93 -0.42 -10.71
C LYS A 48 -7.00 0.88 -9.91
N ALA A 49 -6.45 1.96 -10.43
CA ALA A 49 -6.56 3.25 -9.77
C ALA A 49 -8.01 3.81 -9.81
N PRO A 50 -8.38 4.71 -8.90
CA PRO A 50 -9.67 5.41 -8.91
C PRO A 50 -9.91 6.17 -10.22
N ALA A 51 -11.16 6.18 -10.68
CA ALA A 51 -11.59 6.81 -11.94
C ALA A 51 -10.85 6.31 -13.20
N GLN A 52 -10.07 5.23 -13.11
CA GLN A 52 -9.47 4.55 -14.24
C GLN A 52 -10.24 3.28 -14.57
N THR A 53 -10.51 3.09 -15.86
CA THR A 53 -11.13 1.88 -16.42
C THR A 53 -10.09 0.81 -16.75
N ASN A 54 -8.84 1.21 -17.01
CA ASN A 54 -7.71 0.30 -17.22
C ASN A 54 -6.93 0.14 -15.91
N GLY A 55 -6.48 -1.08 -15.62
CA GLY A 55 -5.58 -1.33 -14.49
C GLY A 55 -4.11 -1.30 -14.90
N LYS A 56 -3.22 -1.28 -13.90
CA LYS A 56 -1.81 -1.66 -14.05
C LYS A 56 -1.62 -3.08 -13.55
N ILE A 57 -0.84 -3.89 -14.26
CA ILE A 57 -0.67 -5.31 -13.96
C ILE A 57 0.80 -5.69 -13.82
N LEU A 58 1.07 -6.58 -12.87
CA LEU A 58 2.28 -7.39 -12.73
C LEU A 58 1.90 -8.85 -12.93
N PHE A 59 2.73 -9.65 -13.59
CA PHE A 59 2.48 -11.09 -13.75
C PHE A 59 3.79 -11.86 -13.89
N ALA A 60 3.72 -13.17 -13.66
CA ALA A 60 4.87 -14.06 -13.78
C ALA A 60 5.43 -14.05 -15.21
N GLY A 61 6.75 -13.89 -15.35
CA GLY A 61 7.42 -13.88 -16.66
C GLY A 61 7.32 -12.55 -17.43
N ALA A 62 6.75 -11.50 -16.84
CA ALA A 62 6.72 -10.17 -17.46
C ALA A 62 8.14 -9.61 -17.66
N VAL A 63 8.44 -9.11 -18.87
CA VAL A 63 9.73 -8.50 -19.20
C VAL A 63 9.99 -7.29 -18.31
N GLY A 64 11.11 -7.30 -17.58
CA GLY A 64 11.53 -6.23 -16.67
C GLY A 64 10.76 -6.16 -15.34
N GLY A 65 9.73 -6.99 -15.13
CA GLY A 65 8.98 -7.05 -13.88
C GLY A 65 8.37 -5.72 -13.44
N ASN A 66 8.06 -4.84 -14.39
CA ASN A 66 7.52 -3.50 -14.15
C ASN A 66 5.99 -3.49 -14.23
N TRP A 67 5.36 -2.50 -13.61
CA TRP A 67 3.94 -2.22 -13.83
C TRP A 67 3.68 -1.95 -15.31
N ALA A 68 2.83 -2.75 -15.94
CA ALA A 68 2.38 -2.55 -17.31
C ALA A 68 0.91 -2.16 -17.35
N GLY A 69 0.48 -1.42 -18.37
CA GLY A 69 -0.95 -1.20 -18.60
C GLY A 69 -1.66 -2.51 -18.93
N SER A 70 -2.84 -2.72 -18.34
CA SER A 70 -3.76 -3.77 -18.81
C SER A 70 -4.16 -3.46 -20.26
N PRO A 71 -4.09 -4.43 -21.19
CA PRO A 71 -4.40 -4.19 -22.60
C PRO A 71 -5.83 -3.74 -22.84
N GLN A 72 -6.77 -4.18 -21.99
CA GLN A 72 -8.18 -3.81 -22.03
C GLN A 72 -8.67 -3.36 -20.66
N SER A 73 -9.81 -2.67 -20.67
CA SER A 73 -10.48 -2.21 -19.45
C SER A 73 -10.98 -3.38 -18.60
N VAL A 74 -10.90 -3.22 -17.29
CA VAL A 74 -11.48 -4.18 -16.33
C VAL A 74 -13.00 -4.26 -16.39
N THR A 75 -13.68 -3.40 -17.15
CA THR A 75 -15.14 -3.47 -17.34
C THR A 75 -15.53 -4.40 -18.49
N LEU A 76 -14.58 -4.76 -19.36
CA LEU A 76 -14.81 -5.65 -20.49
C LEU A 76 -14.71 -7.11 -20.05
N ASN A 77 -15.46 -7.98 -20.72
CA ASN A 77 -15.51 -9.40 -20.39
C ASN A 77 -14.40 -10.24 -21.06
N ASN A 78 -13.46 -9.61 -21.77
CA ASN A 78 -12.38 -10.28 -22.48
C ASN A 78 -11.15 -9.37 -22.65
N GLY A 79 -10.06 -9.94 -23.18
CA GLY A 79 -8.86 -9.19 -23.55
C GLY A 79 -8.00 -8.69 -22.38
N HIS A 80 -8.29 -9.15 -21.16
CA HIS A 80 -7.46 -8.89 -19.99
C HIS A 80 -7.40 -10.10 -19.04
N SER A 81 -6.33 -10.14 -18.24
CA SER A 81 -5.99 -11.22 -17.30
C SER A 81 -7.17 -11.73 -16.47
N PHE A 82 -7.81 -10.85 -15.69
CA PHE A 82 -8.85 -11.24 -14.73
C PHE A 82 -10.20 -11.60 -15.40
N ALA A 83 -10.50 -11.12 -16.61
CA ALA A 83 -11.69 -11.57 -17.33
C ALA A 83 -11.51 -13.03 -17.77
N LYS A 84 -10.35 -13.36 -18.33
CA LYS A 84 -10.06 -14.73 -18.73
C LYS A 84 -9.95 -15.66 -17.51
N ALA A 85 -9.26 -15.26 -16.45
CA ALA A 85 -9.16 -16.08 -15.22
C ALA A 85 -10.52 -16.38 -14.57
N LEU A 86 -11.53 -15.52 -14.76
CA LEU A 86 -12.88 -15.68 -14.22
C LEU A 86 -13.87 -16.26 -15.25
N GLU A 87 -13.43 -16.69 -16.43
CA GLU A 87 -14.29 -17.13 -17.52
C GLU A 87 -15.30 -18.19 -17.05
N HIS A 88 -14.86 -19.17 -16.27
CA HIS A 88 -15.73 -20.25 -15.75
C HIS A 88 -16.36 -19.97 -14.39
N VAL A 89 -16.05 -18.84 -13.76
CA VAL A 89 -16.86 -18.29 -12.67
C VAL A 89 -18.15 -17.69 -13.22
N ILE A 90 -18.06 -17.15 -14.42
CA ILE A 90 -19.10 -16.40 -15.10
C ILE A 90 -19.93 -17.29 -16.03
N GLY A 91 -19.27 -18.08 -16.88
CA GLY A 91 -19.87 -19.03 -17.80
C GLY A 91 -19.81 -20.46 -17.26
N ALA A 92 -20.81 -21.28 -17.56
CA ALA A 92 -20.85 -22.68 -17.16
C ALA A 92 -19.68 -23.49 -17.75
N ASP A 93 -19.09 -24.36 -16.94
CA ASP A 93 -18.13 -25.36 -17.39
C ASP A 93 -18.31 -26.65 -16.59
N VAL A 94 -18.12 -27.79 -17.26
CA VAL A 94 -18.37 -29.10 -16.66
C VAL A 94 -17.31 -29.44 -15.62
N ASN A 95 -16.06 -29.04 -15.86
CA ASN A 95 -14.90 -29.43 -15.05
C ASN A 95 -14.48 -28.34 -14.06
N ASN A 96 -14.68 -27.06 -14.38
CA ASN A 96 -14.34 -25.97 -13.47
C ASN A 96 -15.41 -25.79 -12.38
N LYS A 97 -14.98 -25.88 -11.13
CA LYS A 97 -15.81 -25.70 -9.92
C LYS A 97 -15.15 -24.74 -8.97
N PHE A 98 -15.95 -23.99 -8.22
CA PHE A 98 -15.44 -22.91 -7.40
C PHE A 98 -16.34 -22.56 -6.21
N ILE A 99 -15.73 -21.85 -5.26
CA ILE A 99 -16.44 -21.05 -4.27
C ILE A 99 -16.17 -19.58 -4.53
N SER A 100 -17.19 -18.74 -4.37
CA SER A 100 -17.03 -17.29 -4.35
C SER A 100 -17.46 -16.74 -3.00
N TYR A 101 -16.64 -15.82 -2.49
CA TYR A 101 -16.87 -15.20 -1.20
C TYR A 101 -16.67 -13.70 -1.27
N ASN A 102 -17.56 -12.95 -0.63
CA ASN A 102 -17.53 -11.49 -0.63
C ASN A 102 -18.41 -10.99 0.51
N ASN A 103 -17.96 -9.99 1.27
CA ASN A 103 -18.78 -9.39 2.32
C ASN A 103 -19.89 -8.48 1.79
N ILE A 104 -19.80 -8.05 0.54
CA ILE A 104 -20.84 -7.35 -0.21
C ILE A 104 -21.03 -8.14 -1.52
N PRO A 105 -21.72 -9.29 -1.47
CA PRO A 105 -21.94 -10.10 -2.67
C PRO A 105 -22.81 -9.37 -3.71
N PRO A 106 -22.67 -9.68 -5.01
CA PRO A 106 -23.54 -9.13 -6.04
C PRO A 106 -24.99 -9.57 -5.82
N ASP A 107 -25.93 -8.66 -6.07
CA ASP A 107 -27.38 -8.92 -6.12
C ASP A 107 -28.01 -9.51 -4.84
N VAL A 108 -27.27 -9.56 -3.72
CA VAL A 108 -27.78 -10.02 -2.41
C VAL A 108 -27.77 -8.85 -1.42
N PRO A 109 -28.91 -8.18 -1.19
CA PRO A 109 -28.98 -7.05 -0.28
C PRO A 109 -28.94 -7.48 1.19
N LYS A 110 -28.50 -6.56 2.06
CA LYS A 110 -28.63 -6.64 3.54
C LYS A 110 -27.90 -7.81 4.22
N VAL A 111 -26.79 -8.30 3.66
CA VAL A 111 -25.99 -9.32 4.35
C VAL A 111 -25.24 -8.72 5.55
N LYS A 112 -25.25 -9.44 6.68
CA LYS A 112 -24.49 -9.09 7.88
C LYS A 112 -23.31 -10.04 8.02
N THR A 113 -22.10 -9.52 7.80
CA THR A 113 -20.86 -10.23 8.13
C THR A 113 -19.85 -9.26 8.70
N LYS A 114 -18.98 -9.77 9.58
CA LYS A 114 -17.83 -9.02 10.11
C LYS A 114 -16.56 -9.23 9.31
N SER A 115 -16.53 -10.21 8.41
CA SER A 115 -15.37 -10.43 7.53
C SER A 115 -15.39 -9.41 6.39
N ASN A 116 -14.20 -9.01 5.94
CA ASN A 116 -14.04 -8.17 4.75
C ASN A 116 -13.46 -8.94 3.56
N SER A 117 -13.10 -10.21 3.77
CA SER A 117 -12.49 -11.08 2.79
C SER A 117 -13.37 -11.21 1.54
N LYS A 118 -12.75 -11.07 0.37
CA LYS A 118 -13.39 -11.30 -0.94
C LYS A 118 -12.46 -12.07 -1.86
N GLY A 119 -13.03 -12.92 -2.70
CA GLY A 119 -12.25 -13.74 -3.60
C GLY A 119 -13.00 -14.92 -4.19
N VAL A 120 -12.25 -15.71 -4.95
CA VAL A 120 -12.72 -16.94 -5.60
C VAL A 120 -11.65 -18.00 -5.43
N LEU A 121 -12.05 -19.21 -5.04
CA LEU A 121 -11.17 -20.38 -5.06
C LEU A 121 -11.73 -21.36 -6.08
N MET A 122 -10.97 -21.61 -7.15
CA MET A 122 -11.38 -22.37 -8.32
C MET A 122 -10.51 -23.62 -8.45
N MET A 123 -11.10 -24.71 -8.94
CA MET A 123 -10.40 -25.93 -9.30
C MET A 123 -11.00 -26.54 -10.55
N ASP A 124 -10.14 -27.15 -11.36
CA ASP A 124 -10.55 -28.12 -12.37
C ASP A 124 -10.75 -29.46 -11.66
N THR A 125 -11.88 -30.14 -11.90
CA THR A 125 -12.15 -31.45 -11.30
C THR A 125 -11.69 -32.62 -12.16
N SER A 126 -11.08 -32.35 -13.32
CA SER A 126 -10.37 -33.35 -14.11
C SER A 126 -8.97 -33.62 -13.55
N ASN A 127 -8.26 -34.60 -14.09
CA ASN A 127 -6.97 -35.05 -13.56
C ASN A 127 -5.78 -34.11 -13.91
N THR A 128 -6.01 -32.81 -14.11
CA THR A 128 -5.01 -31.88 -14.66
C THR A 128 -4.30 -31.00 -13.63
N ASP A 129 -4.47 -31.23 -12.32
CA ASP A 129 -3.94 -30.42 -11.20
C ASP A 129 -3.91 -28.92 -11.52
N ALA A 130 -5.12 -28.36 -11.65
CA ALA A 130 -5.29 -26.98 -12.09
C ALA A 130 -6.24 -26.26 -11.15
N ALA A 131 -5.70 -25.36 -10.35
CA ALA A 131 -6.46 -24.55 -9.42
C ALA A 131 -5.92 -23.13 -9.34
N SER A 132 -6.79 -22.19 -8.95
CA SER A 132 -6.39 -20.82 -8.69
C SER A 132 -7.14 -20.23 -7.52
N TRP A 133 -6.48 -19.29 -6.86
CA TRP A 133 -7.04 -18.50 -5.79
C TRP A 133 -6.93 -17.02 -6.12
N ILE A 134 -8.07 -16.37 -6.21
CA ILE A 134 -8.20 -14.94 -6.48
C ILE A 134 -8.60 -14.24 -5.19
N VAL A 135 -7.87 -13.18 -4.82
CA VAL A 135 -8.18 -12.30 -3.70
C VAL A 135 -8.34 -10.88 -4.24
N HIS A 136 -9.41 -10.18 -3.84
CA HIS A 136 -9.66 -8.82 -4.34
C HIS A 136 -10.34 -7.91 -3.31
N THR A 137 -10.42 -6.62 -3.63
CA THR A 137 -11.11 -5.62 -2.79
C THR A 137 -12.45 -5.14 -3.35
N VAL A 138 -12.83 -5.58 -4.55
CA VAL A 138 -14.04 -5.13 -5.27
C VAL A 138 -15.34 -5.68 -4.62
N PRO A 139 -16.22 -4.85 -4.03
CA PRO A 139 -17.55 -5.28 -3.60
C PRO A 139 -18.46 -5.52 -4.80
N GLY A 140 -19.43 -6.43 -4.69
CA GLY A 140 -20.38 -6.74 -5.77
C GLY A 140 -19.77 -7.54 -6.92
N PHE A 141 -18.63 -8.18 -6.73
CA PHE A 141 -17.87 -8.88 -7.76
C PHE A 141 -17.28 -10.20 -7.22
N PRO A 142 -17.11 -11.25 -8.06
CA PRO A 142 -17.69 -11.43 -9.39
C PRO A 142 -19.15 -11.89 -9.34
N LYS A 143 -19.87 -11.68 -10.44
CA LYS A 143 -21.23 -12.19 -10.65
C LYS A 143 -21.21 -13.67 -11.04
N ALA A 144 -21.23 -14.55 -10.04
CA ALA A 144 -21.16 -15.99 -10.24
C ALA A 144 -22.33 -16.49 -11.10
N ARG A 145 -22.02 -17.14 -12.23
CA ARG A 145 -22.98 -17.71 -13.22
C ARG A 145 -23.96 -16.74 -13.88
N THR A 146 -23.75 -15.42 -13.78
CA THR A 146 -24.72 -14.42 -14.29
C THR A 146 -24.11 -13.39 -15.24
N GLY A 147 -22.93 -13.67 -15.80
CA GLY A 147 -22.25 -12.78 -16.73
C GLY A 147 -21.13 -11.95 -16.09
N TYR A 148 -20.22 -11.43 -16.92
CA TYR A 148 -19.15 -10.54 -16.45
C TYR A 148 -19.75 -9.15 -16.23
N LEU A 149 -19.62 -8.62 -15.02
CA LEU A 149 -19.92 -7.23 -14.74
C LEU A 149 -19.00 -6.70 -13.65
N PHE A 150 -18.11 -5.79 -14.02
CA PHE A 150 -17.40 -4.98 -13.05
C PHE A 150 -18.35 -3.90 -12.52
N PRO A 151 -18.60 -3.79 -11.21
CA PRO A 151 -19.60 -2.86 -10.67
C PRO A 151 -19.29 -1.40 -11.08
N PRO A 152 -20.24 -0.68 -11.73
CA PRO A 152 -19.97 0.67 -12.22
C PRO A 152 -19.54 1.66 -11.13
N ALA A 153 -20.10 1.54 -9.92
CA ALA A 153 -19.73 2.37 -8.77
C ALA A 153 -18.26 2.18 -8.32
N GLU A 154 -17.69 1.01 -8.59
CA GLU A 154 -16.34 0.64 -8.18
C GLU A 154 -15.29 1.05 -9.22
N VAL A 155 -15.70 1.52 -10.41
CA VAL A 155 -14.79 2.19 -11.36
C VAL A 155 -14.23 3.47 -10.78
N GLN A 156 -15.01 4.18 -9.96
CA GLN A 156 -14.59 5.43 -9.31
C GLN A 156 -13.61 5.22 -8.14
N LYS A 157 -13.36 3.97 -7.73
CA LYS A 157 -12.50 3.64 -6.59
C LYS A 157 -11.27 2.85 -6.98
N GLY A 158 -10.23 2.91 -6.16
CA GLY A 158 -9.00 2.14 -6.29
C GLY A 158 -9.18 0.72 -5.75
N HIS A 159 -8.75 -0.28 -6.53
CA HIS A 159 -8.89 -1.70 -6.19
C HIS A 159 -7.62 -2.49 -6.48
N LEU A 160 -7.41 -3.53 -5.66
CA LEU A 160 -6.34 -4.50 -5.82
C LEU A 160 -6.96 -5.87 -6.07
N LEU A 161 -6.41 -6.59 -7.05
CA LEU A 161 -6.76 -7.97 -7.37
C LEU A 161 -5.47 -8.79 -7.48
N ILE A 162 -5.46 -9.96 -6.87
CA ILE A 162 -4.34 -10.90 -6.88
C ILE A 162 -4.89 -12.24 -7.33
N CYS A 163 -4.23 -12.87 -8.29
CA CYS A 163 -4.48 -14.24 -8.72
C CYS A 163 -3.22 -15.07 -8.47
N LEU A 164 -3.39 -16.23 -7.83
CA LEU A 164 -2.35 -17.22 -7.60
C LEU A 164 -2.77 -18.55 -8.24
N THR A 165 -1.97 -19.08 -9.17
CA THR A 165 -2.14 -20.45 -9.67
C THR A 165 -1.54 -21.38 -8.62
N ILE A 166 -2.35 -22.30 -8.09
CA ILE A 166 -2.00 -23.16 -6.97
C ILE A 166 -2.16 -24.62 -7.37
N LYS A 167 -1.47 -25.51 -6.66
CA LYS A 167 -1.77 -26.94 -6.73
C LYS A 167 -3.02 -27.27 -5.94
N GLU A 168 -3.74 -28.29 -6.36
CA GLU A 168 -4.98 -28.71 -5.71
C GLU A 168 -4.80 -29.21 -4.27
N ASP A 169 -3.61 -29.69 -3.93
CA ASP A 169 -3.25 -30.10 -2.57
C ASP A 169 -3.20 -28.90 -1.60
N GLN A 170 -3.02 -27.68 -2.10
CA GLN A 170 -3.02 -26.44 -1.32
C GLN A 170 -4.44 -25.96 -0.96
N ILE A 171 -5.47 -26.44 -1.65
CA ILE A 171 -6.85 -25.98 -1.49
C ILE A 171 -7.34 -26.16 -0.05
N ASP A 172 -7.10 -27.32 0.58
CA ASP A 172 -7.55 -27.56 1.95
C ASP A 172 -6.82 -26.67 2.97
N THR A 173 -5.54 -26.36 2.70
CA THR A 173 -4.74 -25.43 3.50
C THR A 173 -5.29 -24.00 3.40
N ILE A 174 -5.60 -23.53 2.19
CA ILE A 174 -6.23 -22.23 1.97
C ILE A 174 -7.61 -22.19 2.63
N ALA A 175 -8.43 -23.23 2.45
CA ALA A 175 -9.74 -23.35 3.07
C ALA A 175 -9.67 -23.27 4.60
N MET A 176 -8.67 -23.88 5.24
CA MET A 176 -8.44 -23.74 6.68
C MET A 176 -8.25 -22.27 7.09
N THR A 177 -7.48 -21.50 6.34
CA THR A 177 -7.26 -20.07 6.64
C THR A 177 -8.51 -19.22 6.41
N LEU A 178 -9.27 -19.52 5.36
CA LEU A 178 -10.55 -18.87 5.08
C LEU A 178 -11.56 -19.17 6.19
N ARG A 179 -11.65 -20.40 6.70
CA ARG A 179 -12.52 -20.73 7.84
C ARG A 179 -12.28 -19.83 9.05
N ILE A 180 -11.01 -19.55 9.35
CA ILE A 180 -10.63 -18.67 10.46
C ILE A 180 -11.04 -17.21 10.18
N ALA A 181 -10.97 -16.76 8.93
CA ALA A 181 -11.40 -15.42 8.51
C ALA A 181 -12.94 -15.29 8.35
N THR A 182 -13.67 -16.40 8.47
CA THR A 182 -15.14 -16.49 8.40
C THR A 182 -15.75 -15.63 7.27
N PRO A 183 -15.30 -15.79 6.01
CA PRO A 183 -15.85 -15.03 4.90
C PRO A 183 -17.29 -15.44 4.63
N LEU A 184 -18.05 -14.56 3.98
CA LEU A 184 -19.37 -14.91 3.48
C LEU A 184 -19.21 -15.62 2.12
N ILE A 185 -19.43 -16.93 2.09
CA ILE A 185 -19.58 -17.68 0.83
C ILE A 185 -20.98 -17.39 0.27
N TYR A 186 -21.06 -16.88 -0.96
CA TYR A 186 -22.35 -16.59 -1.63
C TYR A 186 -22.62 -17.49 -2.84
N TYR A 187 -21.61 -18.24 -3.28
CA TYR A 187 -21.75 -19.25 -4.32
C TYR A 187 -20.80 -20.41 -4.07
N ASN A 188 -21.27 -21.63 -4.31
CA ASN A 188 -20.50 -22.87 -4.28
C ASN A 188 -21.11 -23.86 -5.26
N ASP A 189 -20.28 -24.48 -6.10
CA ASP A 189 -20.67 -25.63 -6.91
C ASP A 189 -19.66 -26.79 -6.85
N ILE A 190 -18.74 -26.77 -5.89
CA ILE A 190 -17.77 -27.85 -5.67
C ILE A 190 -18.54 -29.12 -5.28
N PRO A 191 -18.36 -30.25 -5.99
CA PRO A 191 -19.07 -31.49 -5.70
C PRO A 191 -18.56 -32.16 -4.43
N ASP A 192 -19.43 -32.96 -3.80
CA ASP A 192 -19.11 -33.67 -2.55
C ASP A 192 -17.87 -34.57 -2.67
N THR A 193 -17.63 -35.17 -3.84
CA THR A 193 -16.45 -35.99 -4.10
C THR A 193 -15.15 -35.22 -3.86
N GLN A 194 -15.11 -33.94 -4.28
CA GLN A 194 -13.96 -33.06 -4.10
C GLN A 194 -13.87 -32.48 -2.68
N MET A 195 -15.01 -32.32 -1.99
CA MET A 195 -15.06 -31.87 -0.59
C MET A 195 -14.73 -32.99 0.40
N ASN A 196 -15.02 -34.25 0.09
CA ASN A 196 -14.78 -35.39 0.97
C ASN A 196 -13.28 -35.65 1.21
N SER A 197 -12.44 -35.37 0.21
CA SER A 197 -10.98 -35.41 0.35
C SER A 197 -10.39 -34.17 1.03
N ARG A 198 -11.20 -33.11 1.23
CA ARG A 198 -10.76 -31.78 1.72
C ARG A 198 -11.63 -31.32 2.90
N PRO A 199 -11.34 -31.79 4.12
CA PRO A 199 -12.21 -31.58 5.28
C PRO A 199 -12.36 -30.11 5.67
N ASN A 200 -11.34 -29.26 5.51
CA ASN A 200 -11.47 -27.83 5.76
C ASN A 200 -12.30 -27.16 4.67
N LEU A 201 -12.15 -27.55 3.41
CA LEU A 201 -13.02 -27.03 2.36
C LEU A 201 -14.48 -27.37 2.61
N ARG A 202 -14.78 -28.62 2.96
CA ARG A 202 -16.14 -29.05 3.33
C ARG A 202 -16.70 -28.18 4.45
N LYS A 203 -15.96 -28.01 5.53
CA LYS A 203 -16.39 -27.22 6.69
C LYS A 203 -16.56 -25.72 6.39
N LEU A 204 -15.78 -25.19 5.46
CA LEU A 204 -15.93 -23.80 4.98
C LEU A 204 -17.26 -23.63 4.24
N VAL A 205 -17.55 -24.52 3.29
CA VAL A 205 -18.75 -24.47 2.44
C VAL A 205 -20.02 -24.67 3.27
N PHE A 206 -20.04 -25.64 4.19
CA PHE A 206 -21.20 -25.90 5.05
C PHE A 206 -21.31 -24.95 6.26
N GLY A 207 -20.43 -23.95 6.37
CA GLY A 207 -20.54 -22.89 7.38
C GLY A 207 -20.40 -23.38 8.83
N GLU A 208 -19.55 -24.37 9.09
CA GLU A 208 -19.37 -24.90 10.45
C GLU A 208 -18.80 -23.81 11.38
N SER A 209 -19.63 -23.33 12.31
CA SER A 209 -19.35 -22.16 13.16
C SER A 209 -18.39 -22.44 14.32
N ARG A 210 -18.16 -23.72 14.65
CA ARG A 210 -17.27 -24.13 15.74
C ARG A 210 -15.82 -24.11 15.26
N ILE A 211 -15.14 -23.00 15.57
CA ILE A 211 -13.69 -22.87 15.41
C ILE A 211 -13.03 -23.15 16.77
N LEU A 212 -12.32 -24.27 16.85
CA LEU A 212 -11.48 -24.59 18.01
C LEU A 212 -10.14 -23.85 17.92
N PRO A 213 -9.51 -23.53 19.07
CA PRO A 213 -8.17 -22.98 19.07
C PRO A 213 -7.17 -23.85 18.27
N PRO A 214 -6.16 -23.24 17.62
CA PRO A 214 -5.80 -21.82 17.68
C PRO A 214 -6.72 -20.91 16.83
N LEU A 215 -7.16 -19.80 17.43
CA LEU A 215 -8.05 -18.80 16.79
C LEU A 215 -7.31 -17.83 15.87
N ALA A 216 -6.00 -18.01 15.71
CA ALA A 216 -5.17 -17.33 14.74
C ALA A 216 -4.18 -18.35 14.18
N VAL A 217 -4.10 -18.42 12.85
CA VAL A 217 -3.31 -19.42 12.14
C VAL A 217 -2.37 -18.74 11.16
N ILE A 218 -1.26 -19.42 10.89
CA ILE A 218 -0.28 -19.04 9.89
C ILE A 218 -0.04 -20.28 9.06
N LYS A 219 -0.26 -20.17 7.77
CA LYS A 219 -0.06 -21.27 6.83
C LYS A 219 0.75 -20.78 5.66
N ASP A 220 1.73 -21.58 5.28
CA ASP A 220 2.51 -21.35 4.08
C ASP A 220 1.91 -22.19 2.94
N THR A 221 1.99 -21.64 1.74
CA THR A 221 1.62 -22.27 0.49
C THR A 221 2.57 -21.75 -0.60
N SER A 222 2.51 -22.34 -1.79
CA SER A 222 3.25 -21.87 -2.94
C SER A 222 2.41 -21.93 -4.20
N THR A 223 2.74 -21.08 -5.15
CA THR A 223 2.18 -21.22 -6.50
C THR A 223 2.70 -22.49 -7.19
N ALA A 224 2.01 -22.94 -8.22
CA ALA A 224 2.18 -24.27 -8.80
C ALA A 224 3.49 -24.45 -9.58
N THR A 225 3.98 -23.40 -10.24
CA THR A 225 5.13 -23.46 -11.15
C THR A 225 6.44 -23.27 -10.42
N ALA A 226 7.34 -24.26 -10.47
CA ALA A 226 8.64 -24.17 -9.81
C ALA A 226 9.50 -23.00 -10.35
N PRO A 227 10.22 -22.23 -9.49
CA PRO A 227 10.44 -22.47 -8.05
C PRO A 227 9.26 -22.09 -7.13
N GLY A 228 8.20 -21.50 -7.67
CA GLY A 228 6.99 -21.11 -6.96
C GLY A 228 7.18 -19.84 -6.12
N LEU A 229 6.21 -18.93 -6.19
CA LEU A 229 6.09 -17.85 -5.21
C LEU A 229 5.77 -18.46 -3.84
N LYS A 230 6.57 -18.08 -2.84
CA LYS A 230 6.28 -18.44 -1.44
C LYS A 230 5.20 -17.49 -0.91
N VAL A 231 4.08 -18.05 -0.48
CA VAL A 231 2.94 -17.31 0.03
C VAL A 231 2.66 -17.72 1.47
N THR A 232 2.60 -16.76 2.38
CA THR A 232 2.21 -16.97 3.77
C THR A 232 0.86 -16.31 4.02
N ILE A 233 -0.10 -17.08 4.49
CA ILE A 233 -1.44 -16.61 4.84
C ILE A 233 -1.53 -16.49 6.37
N TYR A 234 -1.83 -15.29 6.82
CA TYR A 234 -2.12 -14.98 8.21
C TYR A 234 -3.63 -14.82 8.35
N SER A 235 -4.26 -15.60 9.23
CA SER A 235 -5.70 -15.50 9.44
C SER A 235 -6.02 -15.48 10.93
N LYS A 236 -6.97 -14.64 11.32
CA LYS A 236 -7.47 -14.54 12.70
C LYS A 236 -8.99 -14.56 12.71
N GLY A 237 -9.54 -15.26 13.69
CA GLY A 237 -10.96 -15.22 14.00
C GLY A 237 -11.29 -14.06 14.94
N GLU A 238 -12.56 -13.66 14.97
CA GLU A 238 -13.10 -12.63 15.86
C GLU A 238 -12.71 -12.86 17.33
N LYS A 239 -12.85 -14.10 17.81
CA LYS A 239 -12.59 -14.46 19.21
C LYS A 239 -11.12 -14.35 19.62
N SER A 240 -10.18 -14.23 18.67
CA SER A 240 -8.75 -14.06 18.97
C SER A 240 -8.45 -12.71 19.64
N ARG A 241 -9.26 -11.68 19.37
CA ARG A 241 -9.06 -10.29 19.82
C ARG A 241 -7.69 -9.70 19.44
N TYR A 242 -6.98 -10.30 18.49
CA TYR A 242 -5.69 -9.80 18.03
C TYR A 242 -5.86 -8.71 16.98
N GLU A 243 -5.00 -7.70 17.07
CA GLU A 243 -4.81 -6.68 16.04
C GLU A 243 -3.88 -7.28 14.96
N ILE A 244 -4.40 -7.48 13.74
CA ILE A 244 -3.69 -8.23 12.67
C ILE A 244 -2.33 -7.63 12.30
N TYR A 245 -2.18 -6.30 12.27
CA TYR A 245 -0.97 -5.63 11.84
C TYR A 245 0.15 -5.76 12.87
N ARG A 246 -0.06 -5.34 14.12
CA ARG A 246 0.97 -5.32 15.15
C ARG A 246 1.16 -6.66 15.84
N LYS A 247 0.07 -7.32 16.23
CA LYS A 247 0.14 -8.55 17.07
C LYS A 247 0.46 -9.79 16.26
N ILE A 248 0.18 -9.79 14.95
CA ILE A 248 0.43 -10.91 14.05
C ILE A 248 1.52 -10.54 13.03
N LEU A 249 1.24 -9.63 12.08
CA LEU A 249 2.12 -9.36 10.95
C LEU A 249 3.49 -8.81 11.39
N LEU A 250 3.54 -7.70 12.12
CA LEU A 250 4.79 -7.09 12.58
C LEU A 250 5.63 -8.03 13.45
N LYS A 251 4.98 -8.84 14.30
CA LYS A 251 5.65 -9.84 15.14
C LYS A 251 6.28 -10.96 14.32
N LYS A 252 5.64 -11.36 13.21
CA LYS A 252 6.07 -12.49 12.37
C LYS A 252 7.05 -12.06 11.28
N LEU A 253 6.83 -10.92 10.65
CA LEU A 253 7.70 -10.33 9.64
C LEU A 253 9.02 -9.83 10.26
N LYS A 254 9.03 -9.49 11.55
CA LYS A 254 10.22 -9.02 12.30
C LYS A 254 10.94 -7.82 11.68
N SER A 255 10.29 -7.07 10.80
CA SER A 255 10.81 -5.90 10.10
C SER A 255 9.88 -4.70 10.27
N THR A 256 10.38 -3.50 9.97
CA THR A 256 9.54 -2.31 9.83
C THR A 256 8.70 -2.45 8.57
N VAL A 257 7.42 -2.10 8.65
CA VAL A 257 6.48 -2.19 7.53
C VAL A 257 5.94 -0.81 7.17
N LYS A 258 5.80 -0.56 5.86
CA LYS A 258 5.04 0.55 5.31
C LYS A 258 3.64 0.05 4.95
N VAL A 259 2.61 0.75 5.38
CA VAL A 259 1.21 0.32 5.28
C VAL A 259 0.40 1.37 4.50
N TRP A 260 -0.21 0.94 3.40
CA TRP A 260 -1.24 1.67 2.66
C TRP A 260 -2.60 1.12 3.06
N THR A 261 -3.45 1.96 3.66
CA THR A 261 -4.71 1.51 4.24
C THR A 261 -5.59 2.70 4.59
N ALA A 262 -6.91 2.53 4.47
CA ALA A 262 -7.85 3.43 5.11
C ALA A 262 -7.61 3.45 6.62
N ARG A 263 -7.59 4.65 7.22
CA ARG A 263 -7.13 4.86 8.60
C ARG A 263 -8.19 5.58 9.44
N ASP A 264 -8.24 5.22 10.73
CA ASP A 264 -8.93 6.02 11.74
C ASP A 264 -7.93 6.97 12.44
N SER A 265 -8.42 7.93 13.21
CA SER A 265 -7.57 8.84 14.00
C SER A 265 -6.98 8.19 15.26
N LYS A 266 -7.29 6.91 15.52
CA LYS A 266 -6.97 6.22 16.77
C LYS A 266 -5.67 5.44 16.68
N LEU A 267 -5.47 4.68 15.60
CA LEU A 267 -4.24 3.93 15.37
C LEU A 267 -3.22 4.78 14.62
N LYS A 268 -2.16 5.16 15.31
CA LYS A 268 -1.04 5.94 14.77
C LYS A 268 0.12 5.02 14.40
N SER A 269 1.11 5.57 13.69
CA SER A 269 2.39 4.90 13.46
C SER A 269 2.98 4.36 14.77
N ASP A 270 3.31 3.07 14.81
CA ASP A 270 3.90 2.44 15.99
C ASP A 270 5.41 2.42 15.85
N CYS A 271 6.09 3.12 16.77
CA CYS A 271 7.54 3.26 16.79
C CYS A 271 8.18 2.74 18.08
N ARG A 272 7.42 1.95 18.86
CA ARG A 272 7.80 1.47 20.21
C ARG A 272 8.91 0.42 20.21
N ILE A 273 9.10 -0.33 19.12
CA ILE A 273 10.08 -1.41 19.04
C ILE A 273 11.15 -1.02 18.01
N SER A 274 12.40 -0.91 18.44
CA SER A 274 13.52 -0.62 17.53
C SER A 274 13.58 -1.65 16.40
N GLY A 275 13.71 -1.19 15.16
CA GLY A 275 13.70 -2.04 13.96
C GLY A 275 12.36 -2.66 13.55
N ARG A 276 11.29 -2.55 14.36
CA ARG A 276 9.97 -3.15 14.06
C ARG A 276 8.85 -2.13 14.26
N ASN A 277 8.63 -1.34 13.22
CA ASN A 277 7.70 -0.22 13.27
C ASN A 277 6.59 -0.35 12.23
N ILE A 278 5.45 0.28 12.50
CA ILE A 278 4.39 0.48 11.50
C ILE A 278 4.48 1.92 11.03
N ARG A 279 4.82 2.11 9.76
CA ARG A 279 4.83 3.41 9.09
C ARG A 279 3.65 3.47 8.13
N LEU A 280 2.90 4.54 8.19
CA LEU A 280 1.78 4.75 7.28
C LEU A 280 2.30 5.42 6.01
N VAL A 281 1.91 4.91 4.84
CA VAL A 281 2.21 5.54 3.55
C VAL A 281 1.46 6.87 3.46
N THR A 282 2.13 7.89 2.95
CA THR A 282 1.52 9.22 2.75
C THR A 282 0.69 9.20 1.47
N SER A 283 -0.48 9.83 1.51
CA SER A 283 -1.35 10.02 0.33
C SER A 283 -0.93 11.29 -0.41
N PRO A 284 -0.95 11.33 -1.75
CA PRO A 284 -1.33 10.26 -2.68
C PRO A 284 -0.17 9.29 -3.00
N ILE A 285 -0.52 8.12 -3.54
CA ILE A 285 0.42 7.21 -4.20
C ILE A 285 0.24 7.28 -5.73
N SER A 286 1.27 6.87 -6.48
CA SER A 286 1.18 6.73 -7.94
C SER A 286 1.61 5.34 -8.38
N VAL A 287 0.72 4.66 -9.10
CA VAL A 287 0.98 3.35 -9.71
C VAL A 287 1.18 3.56 -11.20
N ASN A 288 2.45 3.67 -11.62
CA ASN A 288 2.84 3.91 -13.01
C ASN A 288 2.07 5.06 -13.69
N GLY A 289 2.07 6.22 -13.01
CA GLY A 289 1.40 7.45 -13.46
C GLY A 289 -0.01 7.64 -12.88
N ASP A 290 -0.72 6.55 -12.54
CA ASP A 290 -2.10 6.65 -12.08
C ASP A 290 -2.13 6.92 -10.57
N GLN A 291 -2.76 8.03 -10.17
CA GLN A 291 -2.80 8.45 -8.76
C GLN A 291 -3.93 7.78 -7.99
N SER A 292 -3.66 7.47 -6.72
CA SER A 292 -4.66 6.99 -5.76
C SER A 292 -4.52 7.73 -4.43
N THR A 293 -5.64 8.11 -3.83
CA THR A 293 -5.70 8.75 -2.52
C THR A 293 -6.37 7.79 -1.52
N LEU A 294 -6.26 8.08 -0.23
CA LEU A 294 -6.85 7.20 0.79
C LEU A 294 -8.37 7.26 0.82
N GLU A 295 -8.97 8.33 0.29
CA GLU A 295 -10.40 8.55 0.27
C GLU A 295 -11.07 7.79 -0.88
N ASN A 296 -10.35 7.57 -1.97
CA ASN A 296 -10.87 6.95 -3.17
C ASN A 296 -10.29 5.55 -3.43
N ASP A 297 -9.31 5.08 -2.65
CA ASP A 297 -8.72 3.75 -2.77
C ASP A 297 -9.14 2.85 -1.61
N VAL A 298 -9.71 1.68 -1.92
CA VAL A 298 -10.16 0.71 -0.91
C VAL A 298 -9.24 -0.50 -0.79
N SER A 299 -8.05 -0.46 -1.40
CA SER A 299 -7.03 -1.47 -1.18
C SER A 299 -6.37 -1.30 0.19
N GLN A 300 -5.98 -2.41 0.80
CA GLN A 300 -5.12 -2.39 1.98
C GLN A 300 -3.95 -3.34 1.76
N TRP A 301 -2.74 -2.81 1.86
CA TRP A 301 -1.53 -3.59 1.68
C TRP A 301 -0.38 -3.04 2.49
N LEU A 302 0.64 -3.87 2.67
CA LEU A 302 1.88 -3.46 3.31
C LEU A 302 3.09 -4.08 2.64
N VAL A 303 4.24 -3.44 2.84
CA VAL A 303 5.56 -3.94 2.43
C VAL A 303 6.53 -3.81 3.58
N THR A 304 7.47 -4.74 3.69
CA THR A 304 8.57 -4.59 4.64
C THR A 304 9.59 -3.58 4.09
N GLU A 305 10.15 -2.71 4.92
CA GLU A 305 11.24 -1.80 4.50
C GLU A 305 12.48 -2.61 4.09
N THR A 306 12.85 -3.58 4.95
CA THR A 306 13.92 -4.55 4.67
C THR A 306 13.32 -5.91 4.32
N GLY A 307 13.90 -6.62 3.34
CA GLY A 307 13.38 -7.90 2.83
C GLY A 307 12.36 -7.76 1.70
N ASN A 308 11.75 -8.88 1.31
CA ASN A 308 11.01 -9.02 0.04
C ASN A 308 9.52 -9.33 0.24
N LYS A 309 8.95 -8.94 1.38
CA LYS A 309 7.55 -9.26 1.69
C LYS A 309 6.62 -8.14 1.23
N PHE A 310 5.59 -8.53 0.49
CA PHE A 310 4.40 -7.74 0.18
C PHE A 310 3.20 -8.47 0.75
N CYS A 311 2.24 -7.77 1.35
CA CYS A 311 1.03 -8.39 1.87
C CYS A 311 -0.22 -7.59 1.49
N ALA A 312 -1.24 -8.27 0.98
CA ALA A 312 -2.60 -7.73 0.91
C ALA A 312 -3.36 -8.10 2.19
N VAL A 313 -4.09 -7.15 2.77
CA VAL A 313 -4.84 -7.33 4.01
C VAL A 313 -6.31 -7.02 3.73
N ASP A 314 -7.25 -7.80 4.24
CA ASP A 314 -8.68 -7.56 3.98
C ASP A 314 -9.31 -6.48 4.90
N LYS A 315 -8.62 -6.16 6.01
CA LYS A 315 -9.07 -5.21 7.01
C LYS A 315 -8.26 -3.92 7.02
N PRO A 316 -8.90 -2.75 7.14
CA PRO A 316 -8.20 -1.48 7.32
C PRO A 316 -7.48 -1.42 8.68
N TYR A 317 -6.47 -0.56 8.78
CA TYR A 317 -5.75 -0.32 10.02
C TYR A 317 -6.57 0.57 10.96
N GLN A 318 -7.57 -0.04 11.59
CA GLN A 318 -8.50 0.62 12.52
C GLN A 318 -8.52 -0.11 13.86
N LYS A 319 -8.96 0.55 14.94
CA LYS A 319 -9.00 -0.10 16.27
C LYS A 319 -10.08 -1.19 16.36
N SER A 320 -11.20 -1.03 15.65
CA SER A 320 -12.35 -1.94 15.66
C SER A 320 -12.03 -3.34 15.14
N GLN A 321 -11.17 -3.45 14.13
CA GLN A 321 -10.83 -4.75 13.51
C GLN A 321 -10.25 -5.78 14.49
N ALA A 322 -9.71 -5.36 15.65
CA ALA A 322 -9.25 -6.30 16.66
C ALA A 322 -10.35 -7.27 17.10
N MET A 323 -11.62 -6.81 17.07
CA MET A 323 -12.83 -7.58 17.41
C MET A 323 -13.53 -8.17 16.17
N GLU A 324 -12.85 -8.24 15.03
CA GLU A 324 -13.38 -8.76 13.77
C GLU A 324 -12.45 -9.86 13.24
N PRO A 325 -12.92 -10.79 12.41
CA PRO A 325 -12.02 -11.67 11.68
C PRO A 325 -11.20 -10.87 10.65
N ALA A 326 -9.98 -11.32 10.37
CA ALA A 326 -9.13 -10.70 9.35
C ALA A 326 -8.19 -11.73 8.71
N MET A 327 -7.78 -11.44 7.48
CA MET A 327 -6.83 -12.23 6.72
C MET A 327 -5.81 -11.32 6.03
N ALA A 328 -4.57 -11.80 5.95
CA ALA A 328 -3.52 -11.20 5.14
C ALA A 328 -2.81 -12.27 4.32
N VAL A 329 -2.63 -12.00 3.03
CA VAL A 329 -1.91 -12.85 2.08
C VAL A 329 -0.59 -12.18 1.76
N CYS A 330 0.50 -12.78 2.21
CA CYS A 330 1.86 -12.25 2.07
C CYS A 330 2.67 -13.04 1.05
N ILE A 331 3.21 -12.36 0.05
CA ILE A 331 4.07 -12.91 -1.00
C ILE A 331 5.53 -12.54 -0.68
N ASP A 332 6.42 -13.52 -0.81
CA ASP A 332 7.88 -13.33 -0.71
C ASP A 332 8.50 -13.29 -2.10
N ASP A 333 8.61 -12.09 -2.66
CA ASP A 333 9.19 -11.88 -3.97
C ASP A 333 9.83 -10.50 -4.06
N ALA A 334 11.11 -10.47 -4.47
CA ALA A 334 11.88 -9.24 -4.54
C ALA A 334 11.32 -8.27 -5.57
N THR A 335 10.82 -8.78 -6.70
CA THR A 335 10.28 -7.97 -7.80
C THR A 335 8.99 -7.29 -7.36
N ILE A 336 8.01 -8.06 -6.87
CA ILE A 336 6.73 -7.54 -6.38
C ILE A 336 6.97 -6.57 -5.22
N SER A 337 7.79 -6.94 -4.24
CA SER A 337 8.09 -6.08 -3.09
C SER A 337 8.75 -4.76 -3.53
N ALA A 338 9.68 -4.79 -4.48
CA ALA A 338 10.30 -3.57 -5.02
C ALA A 338 9.26 -2.64 -5.65
N ARG A 339 8.32 -3.16 -6.44
CA ARG A 339 7.27 -2.34 -7.09
C ARG A 339 6.33 -1.67 -6.09
N PHE A 340 5.93 -2.38 -5.04
CA PHE A 340 5.13 -1.77 -3.98
C PHE A 340 5.94 -0.83 -3.07
N LYS A 341 7.24 -1.07 -2.90
CA LYS A 341 8.14 -0.12 -2.22
C LYS A 341 8.27 1.20 -3.00
N GLU A 342 8.37 1.14 -4.33
CA GLU A 342 8.40 2.33 -5.20
C GLU A 342 7.11 3.15 -5.05
N ILE A 343 5.95 2.49 -5.06
CA ILE A 343 4.65 3.15 -4.82
C ILE A 343 4.58 3.74 -3.41
N ALA A 344 5.19 3.07 -2.42
CA ALA A 344 5.25 3.51 -1.02
C ALA A 344 6.39 4.53 -0.74
N GLN A 345 7.14 4.96 -1.76
CA GLN A 345 8.08 6.07 -1.65
C GLN A 345 7.30 7.37 -1.86
N ASN A 346 7.44 8.31 -0.94
CA ASN A 346 6.93 9.67 -1.08
C ASN A 346 7.78 10.42 -2.12
N ARG A 347 7.83 9.95 -3.38
CA ARG A 347 8.29 10.78 -4.49
C ARG A 347 7.20 11.80 -4.75
N PHE A 348 7.23 12.88 -4.00
CA PHE A 348 6.86 14.12 -4.63
C PHE A 348 7.82 14.30 -5.82
N PRO A 349 7.36 14.72 -7.01
CA PRO A 349 8.27 15.48 -7.87
C PRO A 349 8.87 16.52 -6.93
N LYS A 350 10.21 16.62 -6.85
CA LYS A 350 10.86 17.78 -6.22
C LYS A 350 10.02 18.96 -6.69
N LEU A 351 9.26 19.60 -5.78
CA LEU A 351 8.64 20.83 -6.18
C LEU A 351 9.84 21.64 -6.61
N ALA A 352 9.87 22.04 -7.87
CA ALA A 352 10.74 23.10 -8.33
C ALA A 352 10.24 24.41 -7.69
N ILE A 353 10.01 24.42 -6.38
CA ILE A 353 10.29 25.59 -5.58
C ILE A 353 11.80 25.50 -5.44
N SER A 354 12.51 26.01 -6.45
CA SER A 354 13.73 26.71 -6.11
C SER A 354 13.32 27.70 -5.00
N PRO A 355 13.78 27.55 -3.75
CA PRO A 355 13.63 28.65 -2.81
C PRO A 355 14.25 29.85 -3.53
N PRO A 356 13.60 31.03 -3.56
CA PRO A 356 14.28 32.17 -4.16
C PRO A 356 15.59 32.33 -3.41
N LEU A 357 16.68 32.38 -4.18
CA LEU A 357 18.03 32.47 -3.66
C LEU A 357 18.06 33.47 -2.49
N GLY A 358 18.50 33.02 -1.32
CA GLY A 358 18.69 33.89 -0.16
C GLY A 358 17.74 33.70 1.04
N ALA A 359 16.90 32.67 1.10
CA ALA A 359 16.09 32.38 2.28
C ALA A 359 16.95 31.92 3.49
N VAL A 360 17.86 30.98 3.28
CA VAL A 360 18.83 30.52 4.30
C VAL A 360 19.83 31.62 4.64
N ASP A 361 20.33 32.34 3.63
CA ASP A 361 21.20 33.50 3.84
C ASP A 361 20.50 34.65 4.59
N GLY A 362 19.18 34.79 4.42
CA GLY A 362 18.35 35.74 5.17
C GLY A 362 18.21 35.36 6.64
N CYS A 363 18.01 34.07 6.95
CA CYS A 363 17.98 33.55 8.33
C CYS A 363 19.36 33.71 9.00
N LYS A 364 20.45 33.36 8.29
CA LYS A 364 21.84 33.50 8.78
C LYS A 364 22.23 34.96 9.00
N ARG A 365 21.98 35.86 8.03
CA ARG A 365 22.26 37.31 8.18
C ARG A 365 21.43 37.96 9.30
N ALA A 366 20.18 37.55 9.47
CA ALA A 366 19.36 38.04 10.59
C ALA A 366 19.95 37.62 11.95
N LEU A 367 20.52 36.41 12.03
CA LEU A 367 21.14 35.92 13.26
C LEU A 367 22.52 36.52 13.51
N GLU A 368 23.34 36.71 12.48
CA GLU A 368 24.59 37.46 12.55
C GLU A 368 24.35 38.90 13.01
N ASN A 369 23.26 39.54 12.58
CA ASN A 369 22.84 40.85 13.08
C ASN A 369 22.32 40.81 14.54
N CYS A 370 21.78 39.69 15.02
CA CYS A 370 21.38 39.53 16.42
C CYS A 370 22.57 39.22 17.35
N ILE A 371 23.62 38.58 16.82
CA ILE A 371 24.82 38.18 17.57
C ILE A 371 25.93 39.25 17.46
N GLY A 372 26.00 39.96 16.34
CA GLY A 372 27.00 40.96 15.99
C GLY A 372 26.71 42.38 16.49
N VAL A 373 25.54 42.63 17.09
CA VAL A 373 25.36 43.77 18.00
C VAL A 373 26.17 43.44 19.25
N GLY A 374 27.44 43.83 19.22
CA GLY A 374 28.40 43.60 20.29
C GLY A 374 27.90 44.18 21.61
N CYS A 375 27.35 43.32 22.46
CA CYS A 375 27.24 43.58 23.88
C CYS A 375 28.61 43.35 24.52
N THR A 376 29.59 44.20 24.24
CA THR A 376 30.79 44.35 25.06
C THR A 376 30.47 45.33 26.18
N GLY A 377 30.28 44.82 27.40
CA GLY A 377 30.25 45.63 28.61
C GLY A 377 28.98 46.46 28.82
N GLY A 378 28.58 46.59 30.08
CA GLY A 378 27.28 47.13 30.46
C GLY A 378 27.10 48.61 30.12
N ALA A 379 26.17 48.90 29.22
CA ALA A 379 25.32 50.10 29.13
C ALA A 379 24.43 49.89 27.89
N LEU A 380 23.21 50.46 27.88
CA LEU A 380 22.13 50.26 26.87
C LEU A 380 21.11 49.17 27.23
N HIS A 381 20.42 49.35 28.37
CA HIS A 381 19.14 48.67 28.61
C HIS A 381 17.93 49.51 28.13
N ASP A 382 18.11 50.77 27.73
CA ASP A 382 16.99 51.70 27.46
C ASP A 382 17.03 52.35 26.07
N SER A 383 17.17 51.52 25.02
CA SER A 383 16.87 51.96 23.64
C SER A 383 15.55 51.33 23.15
N PRO A 384 14.65 52.09 22.49
CA PRO A 384 13.44 51.55 21.86
C PRO A 384 13.74 50.46 20.82
N ILE A 385 14.95 50.50 20.23
CA ILE A 385 15.42 49.56 19.22
C ILE A 385 15.80 48.22 19.90
N THR A 386 16.44 48.26 21.07
CA THR A 386 16.77 47.05 21.85
C THR A 386 15.53 46.36 22.42
N SER A 387 14.51 47.10 22.84
CA SER A 387 13.27 46.50 23.34
C SER A 387 12.45 45.83 22.22
N GLN A 388 12.39 46.44 21.03
CA GLN A 388 11.77 45.83 19.84
C GLN A 388 12.51 44.59 19.34
N LEU A 389 13.85 44.61 19.28
CA LEU A 389 14.64 43.42 18.93
C LEU A 389 14.43 42.29 19.94
N THR A 390 14.37 42.62 21.23
CA THR A 390 14.16 41.62 22.30
C THR A 390 12.76 41.00 22.21
N GLN A 391 11.74 41.78 21.88
CA GLN A 391 10.35 41.29 21.74
C GLN A 391 10.17 40.42 20.48
N ARG A 392 10.80 40.78 19.35
CA ARG A 392 10.80 39.99 18.12
C ARG A 392 11.58 38.68 18.26
N LEU A 393 12.73 38.73 18.92
CA LEU A 393 13.53 37.55 19.23
C LEU A 393 12.77 36.61 20.17
N HIS A 394 12.09 37.15 21.18
CA HIS A 394 11.26 36.35 22.11
C HIS A 394 10.10 35.65 21.40
N ARG A 395 9.42 36.33 20.46
CA ARG A 395 8.40 35.70 19.60
C ARG A 395 8.98 34.58 18.75
N SER A 396 10.09 34.84 18.07
CA SER A 396 10.76 33.88 17.18
C SER A 396 11.21 32.64 17.94
N LEU A 397 11.81 32.80 19.13
CA LEU A 397 12.13 31.71 20.04
C LEU A 397 10.90 30.95 20.52
N GLY A 398 9.80 31.65 20.83
CA GLY A 398 8.53 31.01 21.18
C GLY A 398 8.03 30.06 20.09
N TYR A 399 8.15 30.47 18.82
CA TYR A 399 7.80 29.62 17.68
C TYR A 399 8.74 28.42 17.56
N VAL A 400 10.06 28.63 17.58
CA VAL A 400 11.07 27.55 17.51
C VAL A 400 10.84 26.51 18.61
N ILE A 401 10.66 26.96 19.85
CA ILE A 401 10.43 26.08 21.01
C ILE A 401 9.13 25.29 20.85
N THR A 402 8.05 25.93 20.40
CA THR A 402 6.76 25.27 20.17
C THR A 402 6.89 24.21 19.08
N THR A 403 7.54 24.53 17.96
CA THR A 403 7.77 23.61 16.84
C THR A 403 8.62 22.42 17.24
N VAL A 404 9.78 22.65 17.89
CA VAL A 404 10.67 21.59 18.37
C VAL A 404 9.98 20.72 19.41
N SER A 405 9.26 21.33 20.36
CA SER A 405 8.48 20.61 21.38
C SER A 405 7.42 19.71 20.74
N LYS A 406 6.76 20.18 19.67
CA LYS A 406 5.69 19.45 18.99
C LYS A 406 6.25 18.30 18.13
N ILE A 407 7.37 18.49 17.42
CA ILE A 407 8.09 17.40 16.72
C ILE A 407 8.47 16.29 17.71
N ARG A 408 9.01 16.67 18.88
CA ARG A 408 9.46 15.72 19.92
C ARG A 408 8.32 15.11 20.74
N SER A 409 7.14 15.76 20.79
CA SER A 409 5.96 15.27 21.53
C SER A 409 5.37 13.97 20.97
N ILE A 410 5.69 13.63 19.72
CA ILE A 410 5.27 12.39 19.06
C ILE A 410 6.52 11.52 18.91
N SER A 411 6.62 10.43 19.68
CA SER A 411 7.82 9.58 19.75
C SER A 411 8.30 9.01 18.41
N CYS A 412 7.40 8.88 17.43
CA CYS A 412 7.78 8.47 16.07
C CYS A 412 8.30 9.63 15.21
N ASN A 413 7.88 10.87 15.46
CA ASN A 413 8.25 12.03 14.66
C ASN A 413 9.70 12.42 14.87
N ASP A 414 10.21 12.41 16.11
CA ASP A 414 11.64 12.66 16.41
C ASP A 414 12.54 11.69 15.62
N ARG A 415 12.20 10.39 15.61
CA ARG A 415 12.99 9.37 14.89
C ARG A 415 12.81 9.41 13.38
N LEU A 416 11.61 9.74 12.88
CA LEU A 416 11.36 9.92 11.44
C LEU A 416 12.04 11.19 10.91
N PHE A 417 12.04 12.25 11.70
CA PHE A 417 12.74 13.49 11.40
C PHE A 417 14.24 13.22 11.30
N SER A 418 14.85 12.51 12.27
CA SER A 418 16.26 12.09 12.18
C SER A 418 16.60 11.22 10.96
N GLN A 419 15.66 10.42 10.43
CA GLN A 419 15.91 9.64 9.22
C GLN A 419 15.77 10.45 7.93
N MET A 420 14.83 11.39 7.90
CA MET A 420 14.72 12.37 6.80
C MET A 420 15.96 13.27 6.79
N TYR A 421 16.51 13.55 7.97
CA TYR A 421 17.75 14.28 8.18
C TYR A 421 18.98 13.59 7.57
N GLU A 422 19.17 12.29 7.85
CA GLU A 422 20.26 11.48 7.27
C GLU A 422 20.13 11.34 5.74
N GLN A 423 18.91 11.47 5.19
CA GLN A 423 18.67 11.42 3.74
C GLN A 423 18.97 12.75 3.03
N ASN A 424 18.95 13.88 3.76
CA ASN A 424 19.16 15.22 3.21
C ASN A 424 20.62 15.73 3.36
N ASP A 425 21.53 14.92 3.93
CA ASP A 425 22.98 15.21 4.07
C ASP A 425 23.32 16.51 4.84
N GLU A 426 22.58 16.76 5.93
CA GLU A 426 22.72 17.96 6.76
C GLU A 426 23.69 17.72 7.96
N GLU A 427 24.45 18.75 8.38
CA GLU A 427 25.61 18.64 9.30
C GLU A 427 25.25 18.28 10.78
N PHE A 428 23.99 18.44 11.21
CA PHE A 428 23.56 18.40 12.61
C PHE A 428 22.39 17.43 12.95
N ASN A 429 22.69 16.18 13.28
CA ASN A 429 21.73 15.05 13.48
C ASN A 429 20.59 15.19 14.53
N ARG A 430 20.37 16.36 15.16
CA ARG A 430 19.36 16.52 16.23
C ARG A 430 18.91 17.96 16.49
N LEU A 431 17.59 18.17 16.58
CA LEU A 431 17.00 19.40 17.11
C LEU A 431 17.29 19.55 18.61
N LEU A 432 17.85 20.70 19.00
CA LEU A 432 18.18 21.01 20.39
C LEU A 432 16.93 21.50 21.13
N MET A 433 16.70 21.00 22.36
CA MET A 433 15.69 21.60 23.24
C MET A 433 16.30 22.79 23.96
N HIS A 434 15.52 23.86 24.08
CA HIS A 434 15.85 24.94 25.01
C HIS A 434 15.44 24.52 26.43
N THR A 435 16.42 24.26 27.30
CA THR A 435 16.21 24.12 28.75
C THR A 435 16.75 25.37 29.45
N GLY A 436 15.96 26.44 29.45
CA GLY A 436 15.98 27.55 30.43
C GLY A 436 17.27 28.28 30.82
N VAL A 437 18.45 27.94 30.31
CA VAL A 437 19.73 28.40 30.88
C VAL A 437 20.60 28.99 29.77
N ARG A 438 21.01 30.25 29.93
CA ARG A 438 21.92 31.07 29.10
C ARG A 438 21.51 31.42 27.65
N TRP A 439 21.68 32.70 27.30
CA TRP A 439 21.44 33.28 25.97
C TRP A 439 22.23 32.60 24.83
N LEU A 440 23.44 32.12 25.10
CA LEU A 440 24.25 31.36 24.14
C LEU A 440 23.54 30.08 23.66
N LEU A 441 22.80 29.39 24.55
CA LEU A 441 22.04 28.19 24.20
C LEU A 441 20.77 28.52 23.37
N LYS A 442 20.25 29.74 23.49
CA LYS A 442 19.16 30.25 22.62
C LYS A 442 19.64 30.50 21.20
N GLY A 443 20.81 31.14 21.04
CA GLY A 443 21.43 31.40 19.74
C GLY A 443 21.78 30.11 18.97
N VAL A 444 22.33 29.11 19.66
CA VAL A 444 22.68 27.80 19.06
C VAL A 444 21.43 27.02 18.64
N CYS A 445 20.35 27.09 19.41
CA CYS A 445 19.06 26.47 19.06
C CYS A 445 18.43 27.12 17.81
N LEU A 446 18.49 28.46 17.72
CA LEU A 446 18.02 29.22 16.56
C LEU A 446 18.86 28.96 15.30
N ASN A 447 20.19 28.97 15.42
CA ASN A 447 21.11 28.64 14.32
C ASN A 447 20.77 27.27 13.73
N ARG A 448 20.71 26.26 14.60
CA ARG A 448 20.43 24.88 14.16
C ARG A 448 19.02 24.71 13.63
N PHE A 449 18.05 25.50 14.10
CA PHE A 449 16.69 25.51 13.54
C PHE A 449 16.63 26.17 12.16
N CYS A 450 17.37 27.28 11.94
CA CYS A 450 17.50 27.92 10.62
C CYS A 450 18.18 26.98 9.61
N ASP A 451 19.25 26.29 10.01
CA ASP A 451 20.00 25.38 9.14
C ASP A 451 19.11 24.24 8.61
N VAL A 452 18.15 23.78 9.41
CA VAL A 452 17.30 22.62 9.08
C VAL A 452 15.86 23.02 8.73
N PHE A 453 15.61 24.31 8.51
CA PHE A 453 14.26 24.89 8.37
C PHE A 453 13.50 24.32 7.16
N GLU A 454 14.18 24.12 6.04
CA GLU A 454 13.59 23.54 4.83
C GLU A 454 13.17 22.08 5.06
N THR A 455 14.01 21.29 5.75
CA THR A 455 13.69 19.91 6.17
C THR A 455 12.51 19.88 7.16
N ILE A 456 12.38 20.89 8.03
CA ILE A 456 11.23 21.04 8.93
C ILE A 456 9.94 21.34 8.14
N LEU A 457 9.98 22.26 7.18
CA LEU A 457 8.84 22.56 6.32
C LEU A 457 8.39 21.32 5.56
N GLU A 458 9.33 20.62 4.93
CA GLU A 458 9.07 19.36 4.23
C GLU A 458 8.47 18.30 5.17
N PHE A 459 8.98 18.19 6.40
CA PHE A 459 8.45 17.25 7.40
C PHE A 459 7.00 17.54 7.79
N PHE A 460 6.61 18.81 7.94
CA PHE A 460 5.25 19.20 8.30
C PHE A 460 4.27 19.11 7.12
N ASP A 461 4.72 19.46 5.91
CA ASP A 461 3.92 19.28 4.69
C ASP A 461 3.68 17.80 4.41
N ASN A 462 4.59 16.91 4.78
CA ASN A 462 4.48 15.47 4.53
C ASN A 462 3.64 14.68 5.55
N LYS A 463 3.06 15.35 6.57
CA LYS A 463 2.27 14.74 7.65
C LYS A 463 0.78 15.14 7.60
N GLU A 464 -0.05 14.50 8.46
CA GLU A 464 -1.52 14.62 8.52
C GLU A 464 -2.07 16.06 8.34
N PRO A 465 -3.32 16.22 7.84
CA PRO A 465 -3.98 17.52 7.67
C PRO A 465 -3.98 18.40 8.93
N SER A 466 -4.02 17.79 10.12
CA SER A 466 -3.94 18.47 11.41
C SER A 466 -2.61 19.20 11.62
N LEU A 467 -1.49 18.64 11.14
CA LEU A 467 -0.16 19.23 11.22
C LEU A 467 0.05 20.31 10.15
N ARG A 468 -0.60 20.20 8.99
CA ARG A 468 -0.61 21.23 7.93
C ARG A 468 -1.39 22.49 8.33
N GLU A 469 -2.58 22.32 8.90
CA GLU A 469 -3.36 23.44 9.47
C GLU A 469 -2.60 24.11 10.61
N LEU A 470 -1.85 23.34 11.41
CA LEU A 470 -0.98 23.87 12.46
C LEU A 470 0.27 24.60 11.95
N GLY A 471 0.85 24.20 10.81
CA GLY A 471 1.92 24.96 10.14
C GLY A 471 1.43 26.32 9.65
N LYS A 472 0.16 26.39 9.22
CA LYS A 472 -0.54 27.64 8.87
C LYS A 472 -0.89 28.47 10.11
N GLU A 473 -1.43 27.86 11.18
CA GLU A 473 -1.74 28.52 12.46
C GLU A 473 -0.48 29.04 13.17
N SER A 474 0.65 28.33 13.04
CA SER A 474 1.96 28.77 13.53
C SER A 474 2.54 29.96 12.75
N ASN A 475 1.83 30.48 11.73
CA ASN A 475 2.28 31.59 10.90
C ASN A 475 3.68 31.36 10.26
N MET A 476 4.09 30.10 10.01
CA MET A 476 5.44 29.79 9.47
C MET A 476 5.72 30.49 8.12
N ILE A 477 4.68 30.68 7.29
CA ILE A 477 4.78 31.40 6.01
C ILE A 477 4.80 32.93 6.21
N LYS A 478 4.19 33.46 7.28
CA LYS A 478 4.27 34.89 7.63
C LYS A 478 5.62 35.25 8.26
N SER A 479 6.24 34.32 9.00
CA SER A 479 7.61 34.45 9.56
C SER A 479 8.67 34.79 8.51
N ARG A 480 8.49 34.36 7.26
CA ARG A 480 9.34 34.75 6.12
C ARG A 480 9.40 36.26 5.87
N ARG A 481 8.34 36.99 6.21
CA ARG A 481 8.25 38.47 6.10
C ARG A 481 8.64 39.19 7.39
N ASP A 482 8.65 38.50 8.52
CA ASP A 482 8.96 39.06 9.85
C ASP A 482 10.44 38.86 10.24
N LEU A 483 11.19 38.05 9.50
CA LEU A 483 12.65 38.07 9.50
C LEU A 483 13.14 39.39 8.87
N PRO A 484 14.09 40.12 9.48
CA PRO A 484 14.45 41.46 9.05
C PRO A 484 15.08 41.44 7.65
N TYR A 485 14.27 41.71 6.64
CA TYR A 485 14.74 42.26 5.37
C TYR A 485 14.98 43.75 5.59
N HIS A 486 16.24 44.15 5.72
CA HIS A 486 16.61 45.55 5.47
C HIS A 486 17.38 45.62 4.16
N ASN A 487 16.74 46.24 3.15
CA ASN A 487 17.44 46.76 1.99
C ASN A 487 18.53 47.72 2.47
N SER A 488 19.77 47.47 2.07
CA SER A 488 20.99 48.21 2.42
C SER A 488 21.11 49.58 1.75
N HIS A 489 20.00 50.25 1.39
CA HIS A 489 20.04 51.46 0.55
C HIS A 489 19.49 52.76 1.17
N GLN A 490 19.29 52.85 2.49
CA GLN A 490 18.75 54.08 3.11
C GLN A 490 19.49 54.62 4.35
N LEU A 491 20.81 54.39 4.46
CA LEU A 491 21.65 55.05 5.48
C LEU A 491 22.86 55.76 4.84
N ARG A 492 22.58 56.62 3.86
CA ARG A 492 23.43 57.78 3.51
C ARG A 492 22.53 58.99 3.24
N ALA A 493 22.17 59.68 4.31
CA ALA A 493 22.00 61.12 4.40
C ALA A 493 21.98 61.48 5.89
#